data_AF-A0A183DJH9-F1
#
_entry.id   AF-A0A183DJH9-F1
#
_cell.length_a   1.000
_cell.length_b   1.000
_cell.length_c   1.000
_cell.angle_alpha   90.00
_cell.angle_beta   90.00
_cell.angle_gamma   90.00
#
_symmetry.space_group_name_H-M   'P 1'
#
loop_
_entity.id
_entity.type
_entity.pdbx_description
1 polymer ?
#
loop_
_entity_poly.entity_id
_entity_poly.type
_entity_poly.pdbx_seq_one_letter_code
_entity_poly.pdbx_strand_id
1 'polypeptide(L)' 'MSLLFSSTKSVCAICFAMLVDRGLVAYEDLVTKHWPEFGQNGKEDITIEMLLAHQVF' A
#
# COMPACT_ATOMS: atom_id res chain seq x y z
N MET A 1 -18.45 -4.17 22.28
CA MET A 1 -17.88 -4.29 20.92
C MET A 1 -17.69 -2.88 20.40
N SER A 2 -16.45 -2.43 20.24
CA SER A 2 -16.14 -1.04 19.83
C SER A 2 -15.89 -0.98 18.33
N LEU A 3 -16.52 -0.02 17.63
CA LEU A 3 -16.31 0.23 16.20
C LEU A 3 -15.08 1.12 16.02
N LEU A 4 -14.05 0.62 15.34
CA LEU A 4 -12.75 1.30 15.20
C LEU A 4 -12.61 2.14 13.93
N PHE A 5 -13.59 2.10 13.01
CA PHE A 5 -13.62 2.91 11.78
C PHE A 5 -12.26 3.02 11.07
N SER A 6 -11.81 4.25 10.81
CA SER A 6 -10.57 4.53 10.08
C SER A 6 -9.30 4.21 10.88
N SER A 7 -9.39 3.95 12.18
CA SER A 7 -8.25 3.51 13.00
C SER A 7 -7.71 2.15 12.55
N THR A 8 -8.49 1.39 11.77
CA THR A 8 -8.04 0.15 11.11
C THR A 8 -6.94 0.40 10.06
N LYS A 9 -6.85 1.60 9.47
CA LYS A 9 -5.77 1.95 8.52
C LYS A 9 -4.39 1.90 9.18
N SER A 10 -4.30 2.27 10.46
CA SER A 10 -3.05 2.17 11.22
C SER A 10 -2.60 0.72 11.38
N VAL A 11 -3.54 -0.20 11.56
CA VAL A 11 -3.24 -1.65 11.62
C VAL A 11 -2.75 -2.14 10.26
N CYS A 12 -3.40 -1.74 9.16
CA CYS A 12 -2.91 -2.06 7.81
C CYS A 12 -1.51 -1.50 7.55
N ALA A 13 -1.21 -0.28 8.00
CA ALA A 13 0.12 0.33 7.85
C ALA A 13 1.20 -0.49 8.59
N ILE A 14 0.88 -1.02 9.78
CA ILE A 14 1.78 -1.92 10.52
C ILE A 14 2.00 -3.23 9.74
N CYS A 15 0.96 -3.81 9.15
CA CYS A 15 1.11 -5.00 8.30
C CYS A 15 2.06 -4.74 7.12
N PHE A 16 1.96 -3.58 6.47
CA PHE A 16 2.91 -3.21 5.42
C PHE A 16 4.33 -3.02 5.95
N ALA A 17 4.51 -2.36 7.09
CA ALA A 17 5.82 -2.21 7.71
C ALA A 17 6.47 -3.57 8.02
N MET A 18 5.70 -4.57 8.45
CA MET A 18 6.19 -5.94 8.65
C MET A 18 6.60 -6.63 7.34
N LEU A 19 5.91 -6.36 6.23
CA LEU A 19 6.30 -6.91 4.92
C LEU A 19 7.61 -6.27 4.42
N VAL A 20 7.78 -4.97 4.66
CA VAL A 20 9.00 -4.24 4.34
C VAL A 20 10.18 -4.72 5.17
N ASP A 21 9.99 -4.87 6.49
CA ASP A 21 11.01 -5.42 7.39
C ASP A 21 11.48 -6.83 6.95
N ARG A 22 10.57 -7.64 6.42
CA ARG A 22 10.87 -8.97 5.87
C ARG A 22 11.49 -8.94 4.47
N GLY A 23 11.65 -7.78 3.85
CA GLY A 23 12.17 -7.63 2.49
C GLY A 23 11.25 -8.20 1.39
N LEU A 24 9.97 -8.41 1.69
CA LEU A 24 8.98 -8.92 0.73
C LEU A 24 8.47 -7.82 -0.21
N VAL A 25 8.51 -6.58 0.26
CA VAL A 25 7.99 -5.38 -0.41
C VAL A 25 8.93 -4.22 -0.08
N ALA A 26 9.17 -3.32 -1.04
CA ALA A 26 9.79 -2.02 -0.78
C ALA A 26 8.75 -0.88 -0.92
N TYR A 27 8.94 0.25 -0.25
CA TYR A 27 8.01 1.39 -0.37
C TYR A 27 8.07 2.02 -1.77
N GLU A 28 9.25 1.95 -2.39
CA GLU A 28 9.54 2.41 -3.74
C GLU A 28 9.07 1.43 -4.82
N ASP A 29 8.62 0.21 -4.44
CA ASP A 29 8.08 -0.73 -5.40
C ASP A 29 6.81 -0.16 -6.06
N LEU A 30 6.71 -0.33 -7.36
CA LEU A 30 5.47 -0.11 -8.09
C LEU A 30 4.41 -1.09 -7.60
N VAL A 31 3.18 -0.62 -7.40
CA VAL A 31 2.05 -1.48 -7.02
C VAL A 31 1.84 -2.57 -8.08
N THR A 32 2.05 -2.24 -9.35
CA THR A 32 1.95 -3.17 -10.50
C THR A 32 2.93 -4.34 -10.45
N LYS A 33 4.05 -4.22 -9.71
CA LYS A 33 4.98 -5.34 -9.47
C LYS A 33 4.32 -6.48 -8.69
N HIS A 34 3.41 -6.13 -7.77
CA HIS A 34 2.72 -7.07 -6.89
C HIS A 34 1.28 -7.35 -7.33
N TRP A 35 0.67 -6.39 -8.03
CA TRP A 35 -0.70 -6.47 -8.55
C TRP A 35 -0.78 -5.85 -9.96
N PRO A 36 -0.47 -6.61 -11.02
CA PRO A 36 -0.37 -6.09 -12.39
C PRO A 36 -1.65 -5.38 -12.88
N GLU A 37 -2.82 -5.90 -12.53
CA GLU A 37 -4.11 -5.35 -12.95
C GLU A 37 -4.40 -3.97 -12.34
N PHE A 38 -3.70 -3.58 -11.27
CA PHE A 38 -3.80 -2.24 -10.67
C PHE A 38 -3.40 -1.14 -11.67
N GLY A 39 -2.50 -1.45 -12.61
CA GLY A 39 -1.96 -0.47 -13.57
C GLY A 39 -2.97 0.07 -14.57
N GLN A 40 -4.18 -0.49 -14.64
CA GLN A 40 -5.21 -0.02 -15.54
C GLN A 40 -5.58 1.45 -15.28
N ASN A 41 -6.00 2.16 -16.33
CA ASN A 41 -6.35 3.59 -16.30
C ASN A 41 -5.15 4.51 -15.96
N GLY A 42 -3.94 4.17 -16.41
CA GLY A 42 -2.74 5.01 -16.25
C GLY A 42 -2.15 4.99 -14.84
N LYS A 43 -2.32 3.88 -14.13
CA LYS A 43 -1.86 3.69 -12.74
C LYS A 43 -0.57 2.87 -12.64
N GLU A 44 0.12 2.69 -13.77
CA GLU A 44 1.33 1.87 -13.85
C GLU A 44 2.49 2.35 -12.96
N ASP A 45 2.61 3.66 -12.77
CA ASP A 45 3.74 4.30 -12.09
C ASP A 45 3.51 4.57 -10.58
N ILE A 46 2.41 4.10 -10.02
CA ILE A 46 2.09 4.32 -8.60
C ILE A 46 2.94 3.41 -7.72
N THR A 47 3.66 4.01 -6.76
CA THR A 47 4.41 3.28 -5.74
C THR A 47 3.56 2.91 -4.54
N ILE A 48 4.04 1.95 -3.75
CA ILE A 48 3.39 1.55 -2.49
C ILE A 48 3.39 2.69 -1.47
N GLU A 49 4.45 3.50 -1.43
CA GLU A 49 4.47 4.72 -0.61
C GLU A 49 3.34 5.69 -0.98
N MET A 50 3.21 6.03 -2.27
CA MET A 50 2.17 6.94 -2.75
C MET A 50 0.76 6.43 -2.42
N LEU A 51 0.56 5.11 -2.54
CA LEU A 51 -0.69 4.43 -2.20
C LEU A 51 -1.02 4.54 -0.70
N LEU A 52 -0.05 4.21 0.17
CA LEU A 52 -0.23 4.24 1.63
C LEU A 52 -0.34 5.66 2.18
N ALA A 53 0.37 6.61 1.59
CA ALA A 53 0.37 8.02 1.97
C ALA A 53 -0.83 8.82 1.40
N HIS A 54 -1.72 8.16 0.63
CA HIS A 54 -2.90 8.81 0.05
C HIS A 54 -2.52 10.01 -0.85
N GLN A 55 -1.45 9.89 -1.63
CA GLN A 55 -0.91 10.98 -2.46
C GLN A 55 -1.41 10.96 -3.92
N VAL A 56 -2.02 9.86 -4.35
CA VAL A 56 -2.42 9.63 -5.74
C VAL A 56 -3.83 9.04 -5.79
N PHE A 57 -4.68 9.56 -6.68
CA PHE A 57 -6.04 9.06 -6.97
C PHE A 57 -6.41 9.26 -8.45
#